data_AF-A0A950HC70-F1
#
_entry.id   AF-A0A950HC70-F1
#
_cell.length_a   1.000
_cell.length_b   1.000
_cell.length_c   1.000
_cell.angle_alpha   90.00
_cell.angle_beta   90.00
_cell.angle_gamma   90.00
#
_symmetry.space_group_name_H-M   'P 1'
#
loop_
_entity.id
_entity.type
_entity.pdbx_description
1 polymer ?
#
loop_
_entity_poly.entity_id
_entity_poly.type
_entity_poly.pdbx_seq_one_letter_code
_entity_poly.pdbx_strand_id
1 'polypeptide(L)'
;MGTAPRLADGVELIGEYQGSGFREPHYIVRRADGQVIQLPRLLYLLAATVDGQRDQARLASVLSAEFGKVVQAEQVAFLVDNRLRPAGIVAVDSGGEQADAEPKMKVKADPLLALKFRVGVVPERVVWRIAGVFGPMFWPPVVLALLAGFIGLDVVILARGGLRQIVPSALALVYQPALTLLVLALIVVAGAFHE
;
A
#
# COMPACT_ATOMS: atom_id res chain seq x y z
N MET A 1 -31.16 -12.91 23.15
CA MET A 1 -29.77 -13.03 23.62
C MET A 1 -28.91 -13.07 22.37
N GLY A 2 -28.25 -11.96 22.03
CA GLY A 2 -27.41 -11.88 20.83
C GLY A 2 -26.19 -12.77 21.00
N THR A 3 -25.85 -13.57 20.00
CA THR A 3 -24.62 -14.35 20.00
C THR A 3 -23.42 -13.40 20.07
N ALA A 4 -22.40 -13.79 20.84
CA ALA A 4 -21.17 -13.02 20.94
C ALA A 4 -20.34 -13.32 19.68
N PRO A 5 -20.17 -12.36 18.75
CA PRO A 5 -19.45 -12.62 17.51
C PRO A 5 -17.98 -12.90 17.83
N ARG A 6 -17.37 -13.81 17.07
CA ARG A 6 -15.94 -14.13 17.13
C ARG A 6 -15.27 -13.93 15.77
N LEU A 7 -14.01 -13.53 15.76
CA LEU A 7 -13.22 -13.50 14.53
C LEU A 7 -13.13 -14.91 13.92
N ALA A 8 -13.10 -14.99 12.60
CA ALA A 8 -12.86 -16.25 11.90
C ALA A 8 -11.41 -16.71 12.12
N ASP A 9 -11.20 -18.02 12.15
CA ASP A 9 -9.87 -18.61 12.37
C ASP A 9 -8.89 -18.16 11.28
N GLY A 10 -7.66 -17.83 11.68
CA GLY A 10 -6.60 -17.39 10.77
C GLY A 10 -6.75 -15.97 10.21
N VAL A 11 -7.69 -15.16 10.74
CA VAL A 11 -7.77 -13.73 10.43
C VAL A 11 -6.71 -12.95 11.23
N GLU A 12 -5.90 -12.17 10.52
CA GLU A 12 -4.85 -11.31 11.08
C GLU A 12 -5.18 -9.84 10.81
N LEU A 13 -5.30 -9.04 11.88
CA LEU A 13 -5.53 -7.60 11.81
C LEU A 13 -4.19 -6.87 11.66
N ILE A 14 -3.85 -6.39 10.47
CA ILE A 14 -2.53 -5.79 10.19
C ILE A 14 -2.47 -4.34 10.67
N GLY A 15 -3.49 -3.53 10.38
CA GLY A 15 -3.55 -2.12 10.79
C GLY A 15 -3.70 -1.14 9.63
N GLU A 16 -3.25 0.09 9.82
CA GLU A 16 -3.38 1.15 8.83
C GLU A 16 -2.49 0.90 7.60
N TYR A 17 -3.06 1.11 6.40
CA TYR A 17 -2.32 0.96 5.16
C TYR A 17 -1.46 2.20 4.87
N GLN A 18 -0.18 2.09 5.25
CA GLN A 18 0.83 3.13 5.11
C GLN A 18 1.22 3.38 3.65
N GLY A 19 1.44 4.64 3.27
CA GLY A 19 1.94 5.02 1.94
C GLY A 19 0.94 4.84 0.79
N SER A 20 -0.36 4.79 1.09
CA SER A 20 -1.42 4.44 0.14
C SER A 20 -1.90 5.59 -0.76
N GLY A 21 -1.52 6.84 -0.45
CA GLY A 21 -1.98 8.03 -1.17
C GLY A 21 -3.49 8.31 -1.05
N PHE A 22 -4.23 7.54 -0.24
CA PHE A 22 -5.66 7.79 -0.01
C PHE A 22 -5.87 9.03 0.86
N ARG A 23 -6.91 9.80 0.53
CA ARG A 23 -7.35 10.96 1.33
C ARG A 23 -7.82 10.54 2.73
N GLU A 24 -8.43 9.37 2.85
CA GLU A 24 -8.85 8.78 4.12
C GLU A 24 -8.10 7.46 4.37
N PRO A 25 -7.51 7.28 5.56
CA PRO A 25 -6.78 6.06 5.89
C PRO A 25 -7.65 4.81 5.80
N HIS A 26 -7.20 3.84 5.01
CA HIS A 26 -7.79 2.51 4.95
C HIS A 26 -7.00 1.55 5.83
N TYR A 27 -7.67 0.56 6.39
CA TYR A 27 -7.08 -0.45 7.26
C TYR A 27 -7.06 -1.78 6.52
N ILE A 28 -6.12 -2.65 6.86
CA ILE A 28 -5.91 -3.93 6.19
C ILE A 28 -6.03 -5.09 7.17
N VAL A 29 -6.68 -6.14 6.69
CA VAL A 29 -6.87 -7.42 7.37
C VAL A 29 -6.49 -8.53 6.41
N ARG A 30 -5.77 -9.54 6.87
CA ARG A 30 -5.43 -10.74 6.11
C ARG A 30 -6.30 -11.88 6.59
N ARG A 31 -6.98 -12.55 5.66
CA ARG A 31 -7.77 -13.76 5.96
C ARG A 31 -6.90 -15.02 5.87
N ALA A 32 -7.38 -16.13 6.42
CA ALA A 32 -6.67 -17.41 6.45
C ALA A 32 -6.21 -17.91 5.07
N ASP A 33 -6.92 -17.55 4.00
CA ASP A 33 -6.56 -17.89 2.62
C ASP A 33 -5.48 -16.97 2.02
N GLY A 34 -4.91 -16.07 2.83
CA GLY A 34 -3.90 -15.11 2.43
C GLY A 34 -4.46 -13.88 1.72
N GLN A 35 -5.79 -13.78 1.53
CA GLN A 35 -6.38 -12.60 0.90
C GLN A 35 -6.30 -11.40 1.84
N VAL A 36 -5.77 -10.28 1.35
CA VAL A 36 -5.77 -9.00 2.06
C VAL A 36 -7.02 -8.21 1.68
N ILE A 37 -7.80 -7.81 2.68
CA ILE A 37 -9.03 -7.04 2.55
C ILE A 37 -8.79 -5.64 3.12
N GLN A 38 -9.14 -4.61 2.36
CA GLN A 38 -9.13 -3.22 2.84
C GLN A 38 -10.48 -2.89 3.45
N LEU A 39 -10.46 -2.30 4.64
CA LEU A 39 -11.63 -1.94 5.42
C LEU A 39 -11.58 -0.45 5.80
N PRO A 40 -12.72 0.24 5.79
CA PRO A 40 -12.85 1.52 6.47
C PRO A 40 -12.57 1.37 7.97
N ARG A 41 -12.10 2.45 8.61
CA ARG A 41 -11.76 2.49 10.04
C ARG A 41 -12.82 1.86 10.95
N LEU A 42 -14.10 2.15 10.71
CA LEU A 42 -15.21 1.61 11.52
C LEU A 42 -15.26 0.08 11.53
N LEU A 43 -15.11 -0.56 10.36
CA LEU A 43 -15.17 -2.02 10.24
C LEU A 43 -13.93 -2.68 10.83
N TYR A 44 -12.76 -2.04 10.69
CA TYR A 44 -11.52 -2.53 11.31
C TYR A 44 -11.60 -2.48 12.83
N LEU A 45 -12.04 -1.36 13.41
CA LEU A 45 -12.21 -1.24 14.85
C LEU A 45 -13.22 -2.26 15.39
N LEU A 46 -14.36 -2.43 14.71
CA LEU A 46 -15.34 -3.45 15.07
C LEU A 46 -14.72 -4.86 15.04
N ALA A 47 -13.99 -5.21 13.98
CA ALA A 47 -13.28 -6.50 13.91
C ALA A 47 -12.26 -6.66 15.05
N ALA A 48 -11.56 -5.60 15.44
CA ALA A 48 -10.61 -5.61 16.56
C ALA A 48 -11.28 -5.73 17.93
N THR A 49 -12.55 -5.31 18.07
CA THR A 49 -13.30 -5.40 19.34
C THR A 49 -14.00 -6.74 19.55
N VAL A 50 -14.19 -7.51 18.47
CA VAL A 50 -14.89 -8.80 18.43
C VAL A 50 -13.99 -9.89 19.03
N ASP A 51 -14.33 -10.34 20.24
CA ASP A 51 -13.55 -11.29 21.06
C ASP A 51 -14.29 -12.61 21.35
N GLY A 52 -15.50 -12.80 20.83
CA GLY A 52 -16.33 -13.98 21.12
C GLY A 52 -16.98 -13.98 22.50
N GLN A 53 -16.83 -12.91 23.29
CA GLN A 53 -17.36 -12.82 24.67
C GLN A 53 -18.39 -11.70 24.84
N ARG A 54 -18.26 -10.61 24.07
CA ARG A 54 -19.12 -9.42 24.20
C ARG A 54 -20.37 -9.53 23.33
N ASP A 55 -21.50 -9.10 23.89
CA ASP A 55 -22.74 -8.93 23.16
C ASP A 55 -22.73 -7.64 22.30
N GLN A 56 -23.72 -7.53 21.42
CA GLN A 56 -23.83 -6.42 20.47
C GLN A 56 -23.95 -5.05 21.16
N ALA A 57 -24.62 -4.99 22.32
CA ALA A 57 -24.79 -3.76 23.09
C ALA A 57 -23.45 -3.29 23.69
N ARG A 58 -22.66 -4.21 24.25
CA ARG A 58 -21.34 -3.87 24.78
C ARG A 58 -20.38 -3.50 23.66
N LEU A 59 -20.40 -4.21 22.53
CA LEU A 59 -19.62 -3.86 21.35
C LEU A 59 -19.95 -2.45 20.84
N ALA A 60 -21.23 -2.09 20.79
CA ALA A 60 -21.68 -0.76 20.39
C ALA A 60 -21.12 0.35 21.31
N SER A 61 -21.10 0.11 22.62
CA SER A 61 -20.55 1.08 23.59
C SER A 61 -19.04 1.31 23.39
N VAL A 62 -18.27 0.24 23.21
CA VAL A 62 -16.81 0.32 23.02
C VAL A 62 -16.49 0.94 21.66
N LEU A 63 -17.15 0.49 20.60
CA LEU A 63 -16.95 1.01 19.26
C LEU A 63 -17.31 2.49 19.16
N SER A 64 -18.36 2.93 19.87
CA SER A 64 -18.73 4.36 19.92
C SER A 64 -17.63 5.22 20.54
N ALA A 65 -17.01 4.73 21.61
CA ALA A 65 -15.91 5.41 22.29
C ALA A 65 -14.65 5.49 21.42
N GLU A 66 -14.27 4.40 20.75
CA GLU A 66 -13.07 4.36 19.89
C GLU A 66 -13.26 5.07 18.55
N PHE A 67 -14.43 4.92 17.93
CA PHE A 67 -14.71 5.53 16.63
C PHE A 67 -14.98 7.04 16.73
N GLY A 68 -15.51 7.51 17.87
CA GLY A 68 -15.83 8.91 18.14
C GLY A 68 -17.20 9.35 17.62
N LYS A 69 -18.08 8.39 17.27
CA LYS A 69 -19.49 8.63 16.90
C LYS A 69 -20.38 7.58 17.55
N VAL A 70 -21.62 7.94 17.86
CA VAL A 70 -22.58 7.01 18.46
C VAL A 70 -22.93 5.91 17.46
N VAL A 71 -22.70 4.67 17.87
CA VAL A 71 -23.09 3.45 17.14
C VAL A 71 -24.04 2.65 18.05
N GLN A 72 -25.18 2.24 17.50
CA GLN A 72 -26.21 1.47 18.20
C GLN A 72 -25.98 -0.04 18.07
N ALA A 73 -26.56 -0.82 18.98
CA ALA A 73 -26.45 -2.29 18.97
C ALA A 73 -26.98 -2.91 17.67
N GLU A 74 -28.07 -2.37 17.12
CA GLU A 74 -28.67 -2.82 15.87
C GLU A 74 -27.74 -2.55 14.67
N GLN A 75 -27.00 -1.45 14.71
CA GLN A 75 -26.01 -1.12 13.68
C GLN A 75 -24.82 -2.08 13.76
N VAL A 76 -24.37 -2.45 14.96
CA VAL A 76 -23.32 -3.48 15.14
C VAL A 76 -23.79 -4.81 14.58
N ALA A 77 -25.00 -5.25 14.92
CA ALA A 77 -25.58 -6.48 14.37
C ALA A 77 -25.61 -6.44 12.83
N PHE A 78 -26.08 -5.32 12.26
CA PHE A 78 -26.11 -5.14 10.81
C PHE A 78 -24.72 -5.22 10.18
N LEU A 79 -23.71 -4.55 10.75
CA LEU A 79 -22.33 -4.56 10.22
C LEU A 79 -21.69 -5.96 10.33
N VAL A 80 -21.92 -6.66 11.44
CA VAL A 80 -21.46 -8.04 11.61
C VAL A 80 -22.06 -8.94 10.54
N ASP A 81 -23.38 -8.95 10.39
CA ASP A 81 -24.06 -9.91 9.51
C ASP A 81 -23.99 -9.56 8.03
N ASN A 82 -23.98 -8.26 7.67
CA ASN A 82 -24.02 -7.83 6.27
C ASN A 82 -22.66 -7.42 5.70
N ARG A 83 -21.65 -7.16 6.54
CA ARG A 83 -20.31 -6.72 6.08
C ARG A 83 -19.20 -7.66 6.50
N LEU A 84 -19.09 -7.98 7.79
CA LEU A 84 -17.97 -8.78 8.30
C LEU A 84 -18.13 -10.29 8.02
N ARG A 85 -19.34 -10.82 8.17
CA ARG A 85 -19.66 -12.23 7.89
C ARG A 85 -19.51 -12.58 6.39
N PRO A 86 -20.05 -11.79 5.43
CA PRO A 86 -19.85 -12.07 4.01
C PRO A 86 -18.40 -11.88 3.54
N ALA A 87 -17.63 -11.03 4.22
CA ALA A 87 -16.19 -10.87 3.96
C ALA A 87 -15.33 -12.03 4.52
N GLY A 88 -15.91 -12.91 5.34
CA GLY A 88 -15.21 -14.00 6.01
C GLY A 88 -14.28 -13.55 7.13
N ILE A 89 -14.59 -12.41 7.76
CA ILE A 89 -13.80 -11.83 8.88
C ILE A 89 -14.34 -12.31 10.24
N VAL A 90 -15.66 -12.47 10.36
CA VAL A 90 -16.34 -12.99 11.56
C VAL A 90 -16.82 -14.41 11.27
N ALA A 91 -16.64 -15.31 12.24
CA ALA A 91 -17.07 -16.69 12.12
C ALA A 91 -18.60 -16.79 12.00
N VAL A 92 -19.07 -17.81 11.30
CA VAL A 92 -20.49 -18.15 11.33
C VAL A 92 -20.76 -18.85 12.65
N ASP A 93 -21.60 -18.26 13.50
CA ASP A 93 -22.13 -18.94 14.67
C ASP A 93 -22.94 -20.16 14.23
N SER A 94 -22.30 -21.33 14.20
CA SER A 94 -22.97 -22.62 14.02
C SER A 94 -23.68 -22.98 15.31
N GLY A 95 -24.92 -22.50 15.48
CA GLY A 95 -25.85 -23.09 16.43
C GLY A 95 -26.29 -24.47 15.92
N GLY A 96 -25.68 -25.54 16.44
CA GLY A 96 -26.14 -26.93 16.29
C GLY A 96 -25.40 -27.76 15.24
N GLU A 97 -24.77 -28.83 15.71
CA GLU A 97 -24.33 -30.04 14.98
C GLU A 97 -23.69 -29.85 13.59
N GLN A 98 -22.36 -29.77 13.57
CA GLN A 98 -21.45 -30.59 12.76
C GLN A 98 -20.08 -29.92 12.74
N ALA A 99 -19.16 -30.49 13.52
CA ALA A 99 -17.76 -30.51 13.12
C ALA A 99 -17.68 -31.22 11.76
N ASP A 100 -16.87 -30.71 10.84
CA ASP A 100 -16.64 -31.24 9.48
C ASP A 100 -17.56 -30.74 8.35
N ALA A 101 -17.95 -29.46 8.38
CA ALA A 101 -18.43 -28.78 7.18
C ALA A 101 -17.68 -27.45 7.01
N GLU A 102 -16.61 -27.46 6.21
CA GLU A 102 -15.98 -26.24 5.70
C GLU A 102 -17.06 -25.33 5.10
N PRO A 103 -17.25 -24.11 5.61
CA PRO A 103 -18.25 -23.21 5.07
C PRO A 103 -17.85 -22.83 3.65
N LYS A 104 -18.63 -23.29 2.67
CA LYS A 104 -18.58 -22.85 1.26
C LYS A 104 -18.88 -21.35 1.19
N MET A 105 -17.89 -20.51 1.51
CA MET A 105 -18.00 -19.07 1.35
C MET A 105 -17.86 -18.71 -0.14
N LYS A 106 -19.01 -18.36 -0.72
CA LYS A 106 -19.11 -17.70 -2.03
C LYS A 106 -18.54 -16.30 -1.89
N VAL A 107 -17.33 -16.12 -2.39
CA VAL A 107 -16.84 -15.05 -3.27
C VAL A 107 -15.33 -15.09 -3.10
N LYS A 108 -14.70 -16.05 -3.79
CA LYS A 108 -13.33 -15.84 -4.24
C LYS A 108 -13.45 -14.68 -5.21
N ALA A 109 -13.02 -13.49 -4.80
CA ALA A 109 -12.72 -12.48 -5.79
C ALA A 109 -11.57 -13.09 -6.59
N ASP A 110 -11.87 -13.61 -7.78
CA ASP A 110 -10.89 -13.94 -8.80
C ASP A 110 -10.90 -12.73 -9.75
N PRO A 111 -10.25 -11.60 -9.41
CA PRO A 111 -10.08 -10.55 -10.39
C PRO A 111 -9.40 -11.21 -11.60
N LEU A 112 -10.00 -11.07 -12.77
CA LEU A 112 -9.47 -11.66 -14.02
C LEU A 112 -8.07 -11.12 -14.37
N LEU A 113 -7.62 -10.06 -13.68
CA LEU A 113 -6.29 -9.45 -13.71
C LEU A 113 -5.60 -9.47 -12.34
N ALA A 114 -6.07 -10.31 -11.41
CA ALA A 114 -5.36 -10.54 -10.16
C ALA A 114 -4.00 -11.07 -10.55
N LEU A 115 -2.97 -10.30 -10.25
CA LEU A 115 -1.57 -10.67 -10.30
C LEU A 115 -1.38 -11.98 -9.50
N LYS A 116 -1.73 -13.14 -10.09
CA LYS A 116 -1.57 -14.48 -9.50
C LYS A 116 -0.09 -14.80 -9.28
N PHE A 117 0.79 -14.02 -9.89
CA PHE A 117 2.21 -13.96 -9.62
C PHE A 117 2.52 -12.79 -8.67
N ARG A 118 2.05 -12.85 -7.42
CA ARG A 118 2.75 -12.17 -6.30
C ARG A 118 3.95 -13.00 -5.88
N VAL A 119 4.83 -13.28 -6.83
CA VAL A 119 6.19 -13.71 -6.49
C VAL A 119 6.93 -12.41 -6.25
N GLY A 120 7.58 -12.26 -5.10
CA GLY A 120 8.50 -11.15 -4.90
C GLY A 120 9.49 -11.17 -6.05
N VAL A 121 9.35 -10.24 -7.00
CA VAL A 121 10.17 -10.18 -8.24
C VAL A 121 11.65 -10.14 -7.87
N VAL A 122 11.94 -9.55 -6.71
CA VAL A 122 13.28 -9.47 -6.14
C VAL A 122 13.24 -9.98 -4.69
N PRO A 123 14.06 -10.98 -4.32
CA PRO A 123 14.17 -11.46 -2.94
C PRO A 123 14.60 -10.36 -1.98
N GLU A 124 14.09 -10.38 -0.74
CA GLU A 124 14.39 -9.40 0.32
C GLU A 124 15.90 -9.16 0.49
N ARG A 125 16.71 -10.23 0.45
CA ARG A 125 18.17 -10.16 0.58
C ARG A 125 18.83 -9.36 -0.54
N VAL A 126 18.27 -9.43 -1.75
CA VAL A 126 18.78 -8.68 -2.91
C VAL A 126 18.42 -7.22 -2.76
N VAL A 127 17.18 -6.92 -2.37
CA VAL A 127 16.73 -5.55 -2.06
C VAL A 127 17.60 -4.93 -0.95
N TRP A 128 17.82 -5.64 0.16
CA TRP A 128 18.64 -5.16 1.27
C TRP A 128 20.10 -4.95 0.90
N ARG A 129 20.67 -5.79 0.02
CA ARG A 129 22.03 -5.59 -0.49
C ARG A 129 22.12 -4.36 -1.38
N ILE A 130 21.19 -4.21 -2.32
CA ILE A 130 21.15 -3.04 -3.22
C ILE A 130 20.93 -1.77 -2.40
N ALA A 131 19.92 -1.76 -1.52
CA ALA A 131 19.63 -0.65 -0.63
C ALA A 131 20.82 -0.33 0.31
N GLY A 132 21.53 -1.34 0.80
CA GLY A 132 22.74 -1.15 1.61
C GLY A 132 23.88 -0.49 0.85
N VAL A 133 24.07 -0.85 -0.42
CA VAL A 133 25.09 -0.24 -1.31
C VAL A 133 24.77 1.23 -1.60
N PHE A 134 23.50 1.55 -1.87
CA PHE A 134 23.07 2.92 -2.17
C PHE A 134 22.73 3.75 -0.92
N GLY A 135 22.60 3.12 0.25
CA GLY A 135 22.24 3.77 1.52
C GLY A 135 23.09 4.98 1.88
N PRO A 136 24.44 4.94 1.74
CA PRO A 136 25.30 6.10 1.98
C PRO A 136 25.01 7.30 1.07
N MET A 137 24.47 7.10 -0.14
CA MET A 137 24.11 8.18 -1.06
C MET A 137 22.99 9.08 -0.50
N PHE A 138 22.16 8.53 0.39
CA PHE A 138 21.07 9.25 1.06
C PHE A 138 21.49 9.91 2.37
N TRP A 139 22.77 9.84 2.74
CA TRP A 139 23.24 10.55 3.93
C TRP A 139 23.21 12.05 3.70
N PRO A 140 22.66 12.85 4.64
CA PRO A 140 22.58 14.30 4.52
C PRO A 140 23.88 15.00 4.04
N PRO A 141 25.08 14.66 4.55
CA PRO A 141 26.31 15.29 4.06
C PRO A 141 26.64 14.93 2.60
N VAL A 142 26.36 13.71 2.16
CA VAL A 142 26.61 13.25 0.78
C VAL A 142 25.69 13.98 -0.18
N VAL A 143 24.40 14.06 0.16
CA VAL A 143 23.40 14.80 -0.61
C VAL A 143 23.80 16.28 -0.69
N LEU A 144 24.21 16.89 0.42
CA LEU A 144 24.59 18.29 0.46
C LEU A 144 25.87 18.56 -0.36
N ALA A 145 26.85 17.67 -0.32
CA ALA A 145 28.06 17.76 -1.14
C ALA A 145 27.75 17.62 -2.65
N LEU A 146 26.90 16.66 -3.02
CA LEU A 146 26.43 16.48 -4.40
C LEU A 146 25.67 17.70 -4.90
N LEU A 147 24.75 18.24 -4.09
CA LEU A 147 23.98 19.43 -4.42
C LEU A 147 24.88 20.66 -4.57
N ALA A 148 25.82 20.85 -3.64
CA ALA A 148 26.80 21.94 -3.73
C ALA A 148 27.71 21.80 -4.95
N GLY A 149 28.13 20.58 -5.29
CA GLY A 149 28.90 20.31 -6.51
C GLY A 149 28.12 20.61 -7.78
N PHE A 150 26.85 20.20 -7.84
CA PHE A 150 25.94 20.50 -8.95
C PHE A 150 25.77 22.02 -9.15
N ILE A 151 25.41 22.74 -8.07
CA ILE A 151 25.28 24.20 -8.10
C ILE A 151 26.61 24.86 -8.48
N GLY A 152 27.73 24.38 -7.93
CA GLY A 152 29.06 24.90 -8.25
C GLY A 152 29.41 24.72 -9.73
N LEU A 153 29.11 23.55 -10.31
CA LEU A 153 29.32 23.28 -11.73
C LEU A 153 28.47 24.22 -12.60
N ASP A 154 27.18 24.38 -12.27
CA ASP A 154 26.28 25.29 -12.97
C ASP A 154 26.80 26.73 -12.93
N VAL A 155 27.22 27.20 -11.75
CA VAL A 155 27.79 28.56 -11.59
C VAL A 155 29.05 28.71 -12.43
N VAL A 156 29.95 27.71 -12.44
CA VAL A 156 31.18 27.75 -13.27
C VAL A 156 30.84 27.78 -14.76
N ILE A 157 29.88 26.98 -15.21
CA ILE A 157 29.43 26.96 -16.61
C ILE A 157 28.85 28.32 -17.00
N LEU A 158 27.97 28.88 -16.15
CA LEU A 158 27.36 30.19 -16.37
C LEU A 158 28.42 31.30 -16.41
N ALA A 159 29.35 31.31 -15.45
CA ALA A 159 30.41 32.31 -15.35
C ALA A 159 31.40 32.24 -16.52
N ARG A 160 31.68 31.05 -17.07
CA ARG A 160 32.52 30.86 -18.27
C ARG A 160 31.77 31.14 -19.58
N GLY A 161 30.54 31.64 -19.52
CA GLY A 161 29.78 32.06 -20.69
C GLY A 161 29.00 30.93 -21.35
N GLY A 162 28.65 29.87 -20.62
CA GLY A 162 27.80 28.78 -21.10
C GLY A 162 26.51 29.27 -21.76
N LEU A 163 25.91 30.37 -21.26
CA LEU A 163 24.74 31.01 -21.89
C LEU A 163 24.98 31.46 -23.34
N ARG A 164 26.20 31.93 -23.65
CA ARG A 164 26.58 32.34 -25.00
C ARG A 164 26.83 31.14 -25.91
N GLN A 165 27.11 29.98 -25.34
CA GLN A 165 27.33 28.72 -26.06
C GLN A 165 26.01 27.98 -26.34
N ILE A 166 24.91 28.29 -25.66
CA ILE A 166 23.59 27.65 -25.88
C ILE A 166 23.16 27.74 -27.34
N VAL A 167 23.25 28.93 -27.94
CA VAL A 167 22.82 29.16 -29.34
C VAL A 167 23.70 28.39 -30.34
N PRO A 168 25.05 28.48 -30.31
CA PRO A 168 25.90 27.68 -31.19
C PRO A 168 25.78 26.17 -30.94
N SER A 169 25.60 25.71 -29.70
CA SER A 169 25.43 24.28 -29.37
C SER A 169 24.09 23.73 -29.87
N ALA A 170 23.01 24.52 -29.78
CA ALA A 170 21.71 24.15 -30.33
C ALA A 170 21.76 24.06 -31.87
N LEU A 171 22.42 25.01 -32.53
CA LEU A 171 22.66 24.95 -33.96
C LEU A 171 23.54 23.75 -34.34
N ALA A 172 24.60 23.47 -33.59
CA ALA A 172 25.46 22.30 -33.83
C ALA A 172 24.68 20.98 -33.73
N LEU A 173 23.71 20.88 -32.81
CA LEU A 173 22.85 19.70 -32.70
C LEU A 173 21.94 19.50 -33.94
N VAL A 174 21.51 20.59 -34.58
CA VAL A 174 20.71 20.57 -35.81
C VAL A 174 21.58 20.32 -37.04
N TYR A 175 22.77 20.90 -37.11
CA TYR A 175 23.67 20.80 -38.27
C TYR A 175 24.56 19.55 -38.24
N GLN A 176 24.72 18.88 -37.09
CA GLN A 176 25.50 17.65 -36.95
C GLN A 176 24.58 16.45 -36.68
N PRO A 177 24.24 15.65 -37.71
CA PRO A 177 23.30 14.54 -37.56
C PRO A 177 23.76 13.49 -36.54
N ALA A 178 25.07 13.35 -36.34
CA ALA A 178 25.64 12.44 -35.34
C ALA A 178 25.26 12.84 -33.90
N LEU A 179 25.27 14.13 -33.56
CA LEU A 179 24.88 14.60 -32.23
C LEU A 179 23.37 14.48 -32.01
N THR A 180 22.57 14.74 -33.05
CA THR A 180 21.11 14.58 -32.98
C THR A 180 20.74 13.12 -32.72
N LEU A 181 21.38 12.18 -33.44
CA LEU A 181 21.19 10.74 -33.22
C LEU A 181 21.68 10.31 -31.83
N LEU A 182 22.80 10.85 -31.35
CA LEU A 182 23.30 10.59 -30.00
C LEU A 182 22.27 11.01 -28.93
N VAL A 183 21.75 12.23 -29.01
CA VAL A 183 20.76 12.75 -28.06
C VAL A 183 19.47 11.93 -28.12
N LEU A 184 19.00 11.58 -29.31
CA LEU A 184 17.83 10.71 -29.48
C LEU A 184 18.04 9.34 -28.83
N ALA A 185 19.20 8.70 -29.08
CA ALA A 185 19.54 7.44 -28.45
C ALA A 185 19.57 7.56 -26.92
N LEU A 186 20.12 8.65 -26.39
CA LEU A 186 20.17 8.93 -24.96
C LEU A 186 18.77 9.10 -24.35
N ILE A 187 17.86 9.79 -25.06
CA ILE A 187 16.45 9.95 -24.65
C ILE A 187 15.74 8.60 -24.63
N VAL A 188 15.92 7.76 -25.65
CA VAL A 188 15.30 6.42 -25.72
C VAL A 188 15.81 5.54 -24.58
N VAL A 189 17.13 5.53 -24.35
CA VAL A 189 17.72 4.77 -23.25
C VAL A 189 17.21 5.27 -21.91
N ALA A 190 17.22 6.59 -21.68
CA ALA A 190 16.72 7.18 -20.43
C ALA A 190 15.24 6.89 -20.20
N GLY A 191 14.41 6.95 -21.24
CA GLY A 191 12.99 6.60 -21.17
C GLY A 191 12.76 5.13 -20.82
N ALA A 192 13.55 4.22 -21.39
CA ALA A 192 13.47 2.79 -21.13
C ALA A 192 13.85 2.39 -19.69
N PHE A 193 14.65 3.21 -18.99
CA PHE A 193 14.99 2.99 -17.57
C PHE A 193 13.97 3.61 -16.61
N HIS A 194 13.02 4.40 -17.12
CA HIS A 194 12.02 5.10 -16.30
C HIS A 194 10.67 4.35 -16.20
N GLU A 195 10.42 3.36 -17.06
CA GLU A 195 9.35 2.35 -16.94
C GLU A 195 9.79 1.13 -16.13
#